data_AF-A0A8J8F7A7-F1
#
_entry.id   AF-A0A8J8F7A7-F1
#
_cell.length_a   1.000
_cell.length_b   1.000
_cell.length_c   1.000
_cell.angle_alpha   90.00
_cell.angle_beta   90.00
_cell.angle_gamma   90.00
#
_symmetry.space_group_name_H-M   'P 1'
#
loop_
_entity.id
_entity.type
_entity.pdbx_description
1 polymer ?
#
loop_
_entity_poly.entity_id
_entity_poly.type
_entity_poly.pdbx_seq_one_letter_code
_entity_poly.pdbx_strand_id
1 'polypeptide(L)' 'MKKALITGITGQDGAYSPPYKFKGRRYDAGDKIGYVKAIIDFALDRGDIKDEVRRYLEGLI' A
#
# COMPACT_ATOMS: atom_id res chain seq x y z
N MET A 1 11.91 -0.06 7.96
CA MET A 1 10.97 0.56 8.92
C MET A 1 9.55 0.51 8.34
N LYS A 2 8.69 -0.42 8.79
CA LYS A 2 7.31 -0.55 8.31
C LYS A 2 6.41 0.37 9.14
N LYS A 3 6.02 1.54 8.61
CA LYS A 3 5.00 2.39 9.24
C LYS A 3 3.61 1.85 8.90
N ALA A 4 2.91 1.38 9.92
CA ALA A 4 1.46 1.22 9.90
C ALA A 4 0.85 2.56 10.30
N LEU A 5 -0.01 3.14 9.47
CA LEU A 5 -0.94 4.18 9.90
C LEU A 5 -2.37 3.63 9.85
N ILE A 6 -3.06 3.77 10.97
CA ILE A 6 -4.49 3.56 11.14
C ILE A 6 -5.03 4.95 11.49
N THR A 7 -5.82 5.55 10.61
CA THR A 7 -6.73 6.62 10.99
C THR A 7 -8.06 5.95 11.32
N GLY A 8 -8.52 6.13 12.56
CA GLY A 8 -9.71 5.48 13.09
C GLY A 8 -10.96 5.93 12.34
N ILE A 9 -11.86 4.97 12.09
CA ILE A 9 -13.20 5.25 11.58
C ILE A 9 -14.06 5.53 12.82
N THR A 10 -14.34 6.80 13.11
CA THR A 10 -15.28 7.17 14.17
C THR A 10 -16.70 6.96 13.66
N GLY A 11 -17.39 5.95 14.17
CA GLY A 11 -18.84 5.86 14.03
C GLY A 11 -19.51 6.97 14.83
N GLN A 12 -20.43 7.71 14.21
CA GLN A 12 -21.47 8.41 14.95
C GLN A 12 -22.23 7.33 15.74
N ASP A 13 -22.54 7.58 17.01
CA ASP A 13 -23.14 6.65 17.99
C ASP A 13 -22.14 5.88 18.87
N GLY A 14 -21.22 6.59 19.56
CA GLY A 14 -20.77 6.27 20.93
C GLY A 14 -20.13 4.90 21.25
N ALA A 15 -20.02 3.96 20.30
CA ALA A 15 -19.48 2.63 20.52
C ALA A 15 -17.97 2.65 20.24
N TYR A 16 -17.18 2.58 21.32
CA TYR A 16 -15.72 2.43 21.24
C TYR A 16 -15.38 1.06 20.64
N SER A 17 -15.22 1.00 19.33
CA SER A 17 -14.66 -0.17 18.66
C SER A 17 -13.13 0.02 18.59
N PRO A 18 -12.32 -0.84 19.22
CA PRO A 18 -10.89 -0.68 19.21
C PRO A 18 -10.38 -0.75 17.76
N PRO A 19 -9.39 0.10 17.38
CA PRO A 19 -8.88 0.11 16.02
C PRO A 19 -8.33 -1.27 15.66
N TYR A 20 -8.93 -1.88 14.63
CA TYR A 20 -8.45 -3.15 14.11
C TYR A 20 -7.03 -2.98 13.55
N LYS A 21 -6.06 -3.68 14.17
CA LYS A 21 -4.68 -3.69 13.71
C LYS A 21 -4.56 -4.53 12.44
N PHE A 22 -4.71 -3.89 11.30
CA PHE A 22 -4.45 -4.49 10.00
C PHE A 22 -2.97 -4.87 9.86
N LYS A 23 -2.69 -6.11 9.46
CA LYS A 23 -1.34 -6.59 9.17
C LYS A 23 -1.11 -6.61 7.65
N GLY A 24 -0.46 -5.58 7.13
CA GLY A 24 -0.14 -5.48 5.70
C GLY A 24 0.48 -4.14 5.33
N ARG A 25 0.83 -3.97 4.05
CA ARG A 25 1.17 -2.67 3.48
C ARG A 25 -0.10 -1.95 3.07
N ARG A 26 -0.16 -0.64 3.34
CA ARG A 26 -1.23 0.25 2.88
C ARG A 26 -0.64 1.26 1.93
N TYR A 27 -1.33 1.46 0.82
CA TYR A 27 -1.06 2.54 -0.12
C TYR A 27 -2.25 3.50 -0.03
N ASP A 28 -1.96 4.79 0.02
CA ASP A 28 -2.99 5.81 -0.11
C ASP A 28 -3.26 6.01 -1.60
N ALA A 29 -4.43 5.57 -2.08
CA ALA A 29 -4.81 5.72 -3.47
C ALA A 29 -5.24 7.16 -3.82
N GLY A 30 -5.51 8.01 -2.82
CA GLY A 30 -5.78 9.43 -3.00
C GLY A 30 -4.50 10.27 -3.20
N ASP A 31 -3.34 9.73 -2.82
CA ASP A 31 -2.03 10.30 -3.12
C ASP A 31 -1.46 9.73 -4.43
N LYS A 32 -0.98 10.60 -5.32
CA LYS A 32 -0.45 10.20 -6.63
C LYS A 32 0.75 9.27 -6.49
N ILE A 33 1.63 9.53 -5.51
CA ILE A 33 2.80 8.70 -5.27
C ILE A 33 2.39 7.36 -4.64
N GLY A 34 1.42 7.39 -3.72
CA GLY A 34 0.82 6.19 -3.13
C GLY A 34 0.22 5.26 -4.19
N TYR A 35 -0.51 5.82 -5.17
CA TYR A 35 -1.03 5.08 -6.31
C TYR A 35 0.07 4.40 -7.13
N VAL A 36 1.11 5.14 -7.55
CA VAL A 36 2.22 4.57 -8.35
C VAL A 36 2.95 3.48 -7.58
N LYS A 37 3.21 3.68 -6.29
CA LYS A 37 3.83 2.66 -5.43
C LYS A 37 3.00 1.39 -5.33
N ALA A 38 1.67 1.52 -5.24
CA ALA A 38 0.78 0.36 -5.22
C ALA A 38 0.96 -0.46 -6.50
N ILE A 39 0.87 0.19 -7.66
CA ILE A 39 1.00 -0.47 -8.97
C ILE A 39 2.35 -1.19 -9.10
N ILE A 40 3.45 -0.54 -8.72
CA ILE A 40 4.79 -1.14 -8.78
C ILE A 40 4.88 -2.37 -7.87
N ASP A 41 4.45 -2.26 -6.61
CA ASP A 41 4.53 -3.37 -5.66
C ASP A 41 3.66 -4.56 -6.10
N PHE A 42 2.46 -4.32 -6.65
CA PHE A 42 1.63 -5.38 -7.22
C PHE A 42 2.25 -6.03 -8.47
N ALA A 43 2.89 -5.23 -9.33
CA ALA A 43 3.53 -5.76 -10.52
C ALA A 43 4.76 -6.61 -10.19
N LEU A 44 5.52 -6.25 -9.15
CA LEU A 44 6.66 -7.02 -8.65
C LEU A 44 6.27 -8.31 -7.88
N ASP A 45 5.00 -8.50 -7.57
CA ASP A 45 4.48 -9.73 -6.96
C ASP A 45 3.98 -10.75 -8.01
N ARG A 46 3.76 -10.29 -9.25
CA ARG A 46 3.22 -11.10 -10.35
C ARG A 46 4.30 -11.87 -11.10
N GLY A 47 4.24 -13.21 -11.05
CA GLY A 47 5.25 -14.08 -11.67
C GLY A 47 5.43 -13.92 -13.19
N ASP A 48 4.42 -13.43 -13.91
CA ASP A 48 4.44 -13.27 -15.37
C ASP A 48 5.09 -11.96 -15.83
N ILE A 49 5.08 -10.90 -15.02
CA ILE A 49 5.59 -9.57 -15.40
C ILE A 49 6.69 -9.03 -14.48
N LYS A 50 6.90 -9.63 -13.31
CA LYS A 50 7.83 -9.17 -12.28
C LYS A 50 9.25 -8.93 -12.81
N ASP A 51 9.76 -9.83 -13.63
CA ASP A 51 11.14 -9.73 -14.10
C ASP A 51 11.32 -8.62 -15.13
N GLU A 52 10.31 -8.37 -15.96
CA GLU A 52 10.32 -7.25 -16.91
C GLU A 52 10.22 -5.91 -16.18
N VAL A 53 9.32 -5.80 -15.21
CA VAL A 53 9.15 -4.60 -14.39
C VAL A 53 10.42 -4.31 -13.58
N ARG A 54 11.04 -5.34 -12.98
CA ARG A 54 12.31 -5.17 -12.27
C ARG A 54 13.40 -4.62 -13.18
N ARG A 55 13.61 -5.23 -14.35
CA ARG A 55 14.64 -4.78 -15.32
C ARG A 55 14.40 -3.33 -15.75
N TYR A 56 13.15 -2.96 -16.00
CA TYR A 56 12.82 -1.58 -16.36
C TYR A 56 13.20 -0.61 -15.24
N LEU A 57 12.86 -0.92 -13.98
CA LEU A 57 13.19 -0.07 -12.84
C LEU A 57 14.69 0.03 -12.57
N GLU A 58 15.44 -1.06 -12.74
CA GLU A 58 16.91 -1.08 -12.61
C GLU A 58 17.61 -0.23 -13.68
N GLY A 59 16.96 0.00 -14.82
CA GLY A 59 17.46 0.89 -15.87
C GLY A 59 17.18 2.38 -15.63
N LEU A 60 16.48 2.74 -14.55
CA LEU A 60 16.17 4.12 -14.20
C LEU A 60 17.19 4.66 -13.18
N ILE A 61 18.19 5.38 -13.70
CA ILE A 61 19.23 6.17 -13.00
C ILE A 61 20.29 5.35 -12.26
#